data_AF-A0A1B7VGC1-F1
#
_entry.id   AF-A0A1B7VGC1-F1
#
_cell.length_a   1.000
_cell.length_b   1.000
_cell.length_c   1.000
_cell.angle_alpha   90.00
_cell.angle_beta   90.00
_cell.angle_gamma   90.00
#
_symmetry.space_group_name_H-M   'P 1'
#
loop_
_entity.id
_entity.type
_entity.pdbx_description
1 polymer ?
#
loop_
_entity_poly.entity_id
_entity_poly.type
_entity_poly.pdbx_seq_one_letter_code
_entity_poly.pdbx_strand_id
1 'polypeptide(L)' 'MEKLDYPELVQQVLATHTDGHCSEGTEIELIFDIQRNRYLVIHIGWEGENRTYGTMIHVDIRDGKIWIQRD' A
#
# COMPACT_ATOMS: atom_id res chain seq x y z
N MET A 1 8.19 0.78 -28.29
CA MET A 1 8.86 0.85 -26.97
C MET A 1 7.75 0.75 -25.95
N GLU A 2 7.60 -0.40 -25.30
CA GLU A 2 6.58 -0.59 -24.26
C GLU A 2 6.85 0.43 -23.15
N LYS A 3 5.84 1.24 -22.86
CA LYS A 3 5.90 2.22 -21.78
C LYS A 3 5.61 1.43 -20.50
N LEU A 4 6.49 1.50 -19.50
CA LEU A 4 6.26 0.84 -18.22
C LEU A 4 4.96 1.36 -17.59
N ASP A 5 4.06 0.45 -17.26
CA ASP A 5 2.84 0.76 -16.52
C ASP A 5 3.17 0.86 -15.02
N TYR A 6 3.53 2.07 -14.58
CA TYR A 6 3.83 2.32 -13.17
C TYR A 6 2.66 2.00 -12.23
N PRO A 7 1.40 2.34 -12.54
CA PRO A 7 0.25 1.87 -11.77
C PRO A 7 0.22 0.36 -11.53
N GLU A 8 0.43 -0.45 -12.57
CA GLU A 8 0.43 -1.91 -12.44
C GLU A 8 1.62 -2.40 -11.60
N LEU A 9 2.82 -1.87 -11.86
CA LEU A 9 4.03 -2.24 -11.13
C LEU A 9 3.94 -1.88 -9.64
N VAL A 10 3.43 -0.70 -9.30
CA VAL A 10 3.28 -0.29 -7.90
C VAL A 10 2.28 -1.20 -7.18
N GLN A 11 1.14 -1.51 -7.81
CA GLN A 11 0.17 -2.44 -7.22
C GLN A 11 0.79 -3.82 -6.98
N GLN A 12 1.53 -4.36 -7.96
CA GLN A 12 2.17 -5.66 -7.84
C GLN A 12 3.24 -5.69 -6.74
N VAL A 13 4.08 -4.66 -6.67
CA VAL A 13 5.14 -4.56 -5.65
C VAL A 13 4.52 -4.47 -4.25
N LEU A 14 3.52 -3.61 -4.06
CA LEU A 14 2.85 -3.47 -2.76
C LEU A 14 2.15 -4.77 -2.36
N ALA A 15 1.39 -5.39 -3.26
CA ALA A 15 0.71 -6.65 -2.99
C ALA A 15 1.69 -7.77 -2.60
N THR A 16 2.82 -7.87 -3.31
CA THR A 16 3.85 -8.88 -3.04
C THR A 16 4.56 -8.62 -1.71
N HIS A 17 4.81 -7.36 -1.37
CA HIS A 17 5.50 -7.00 -0.13
C HIS A 17 4.64 -7.24 1.11
N THR A 18 3.32 -7.18 0.97
CA THR A 18 2.37 -7.42 2.06
C THR A 18 1.97 -8.88 2.24
N ASP A 19 2.38 -9.76 1.33
CA ASP A 19 1.98 -11.16 1.36
C ASP A 19 2.58 -11.88 2.57
N GLY A 20 1.73 -12.43 3.43
CA GLY A 20 2.14 -13.12 4.67
C GLY A 20 2.31 -12.23 5.91
N HIS A 21 2.08 -10.91 5.83
CA HIS A 21 2.06 -10.03 7.01
C HIS A 21 0.66 -9.96 7.61
N CYS A 22 0.30 -10.91 8.48
CA CYS A 22 -0.86 -10.77 9.38
C CYS A 22 -0.52 -11.35 10.76
N SER A 23 -0.83 -10.61 11.83
CA SER A 23 -0.81 -11.11 13.20
C SER A 23 -2.24 -11.44 13.67
N GLU A 24 -2.37 -12.25 14.72
CA GLU A 24 -3.68 -12.58 15.28
C GLU A 24 -4.35 -11.30 15.83
N GLY A 25 -5.44 -10.86 15.20
CA GLY A 25 -6.17 -9.64 15.56
C GLY A 25 -5.86 -8.42 14.70
N THR A 26 -4.90 -8.48 13.78
CA THR A 26 -4.62 -7.40 12.83
C THR A 26 -4.51 -7.88 11.38
N GLU A 27 -4.72 -6.97 10.46
CA GLU A 27 -4.73 -7.21 9.03
C GLU A 27 -4.02 -6.08 8.27
N ILE A 28 -3.51 -6.43 7.10
CA ILE A 28 -2.95 -5.47 6.15
C ILE A 28 -3.95 -5.26 5.02
N GLU A 29 -4.35 -4.02 4.82
CA GLU A 29 -5.23 -3.61 3.73
C GLU A 29 -4.45 -2.87 2.63
N LEU A 30 -4.72 -3.23 1.38
CA LEU A 30 -4.24 -2.54 0.20
C LEU A 30 -5.33 -1.59 -0.30
N ILE A 31 -5.04 -0.29 -0.33
CA ILE A 31 -5.98 0.74 -0.77
C ILE A 31 -5.42 1.43 -2.02
N PHE A 32 -6.01 1.15 -3.17
CA PHE A 32 -5.57 1.68 -4.44
C PHE A 32 -6.63 2.63 -5.04
N ASP A 33 -6.32 3.93 -5.03
CA ASP A 33 -7.02 4.92 -5.85
C ASP A 33 -6.29 5.05 -7.18
N ILE A 34 -6.59 4.12 -8.08
CA ILE A 34 -5.96 4.02 -9.40
C ILE A 34 -6.24 5.28 -10.23
N GLN A 35 -7.43 5.87 -10.12
CA GLN A 35 -7.81 7.05 -10.89
C GLN A 35 -6.97 8.28 -10.50
N ARG A 36 -6.57 8.38 -9.23
CA ARG A 36 -5.77 9.50 -8.71
C ARG A 36 -4.31 9.12 -8.47
N ASN A 37 -3.90 7.92 -8.88
CA ASN A 37 -2.56 7.36 -8.68
C ASN A 37 -2.07 7.42 -7.22
N ARG A 38 -2.89 6.93 -6.29
CA ARG A 38 -2.52 6.85 -4.86
C ARG A 38 -2.65 5.41 -4.39
N TYR A 39 -1.61 4.92 -3.74
CA TYR A 39 -1.50 3.53 -3.34
C TYR A 39 -1.03 3.48 -1.89
N LEU A 40 -1.85 2.91 -1.02
CA LEU A 40 -1.59 2.83 0.40
C LEU A 40 -1.60 1.37 0.84
N VAL A 41 -0.75 1.09 1.82
CA VAL A 41 -0.78 -0.12 2.63
C VAL A 41 -1.12 0.31 4.05
N ILE A 42 -2.23 -0.18 4.60
CA ILE A 42 -2.69 0.15 5.95
C ILE A 42 -2.55 -1.08 6.84
N HIS A 43 -2.00 -0.91 8.03
CA HIS A 43 -2.11 -1.88 9.12
C HIS A 43 -3.27 -1.49 10.02
N ILE A 44 -4.24 -2.39 10.15
CA ILE A 44 -5.48 -2.14 10.86
C ILE A 44 -5.87 -3.35 11.71
N GLY A 45 -6.45 -3.13 12.89
CA GLY A 45 -6.90 -4.24 13.73
C GLY A 45 -6.97 -3.90 15.21
N TRP A 46 -7.12 -4.92 16.02
CA TRP A 46 -7.17 -4.84 17.47
C TRP A 46 -6.35 -5.96 18.09
N GLU A 47 -5.41 -5.61 18.96
CA GLU A 47 -4.69 -6.54 19.81
C GLU A 47 -5.22 -6.39 21.24
N GLY A 48 -6.24 -7.19 21.57
CA GLY A 48 -7.02 -7.00 22.79
C GLY A 48 -7.76 -5.65 22.76
N GLU A 49 -7.47 -4.77 23.73
CA GLU A 49 -8.05 -3.42 23.81
C GLU A 49 -7.20 -2.36 23.08
N ASN A 50 -6.07 -2.73 22.48
CA ASN A 50 -5.21 -1.80 21.77
C ASN A 50 -5.60 -1.70 20.29
N ARG A 51 -5.87 -0.48 19.82
CA ARG A 51 -6.17 -0.21 18.42
C ARG A 51 -4.89 -0.08 17.60
N THR A 52 -4.76 -0.93 16.59
CA THR A 52 -3.78 -0.75 15.52
C THR A 52 -4.45 -0.08 14.33
N TYR A 53 -3.96 1.10 13.94
CA TYR A 53 -4.41 1.80 12.74
C TYR A 53 -3.32 2.75 12.25
N GLY A 54 -2.79 2.50 11.06
CA GLY A 54 -1.82 3.39 10.44
C GLY A 54 -1.38 2.96 9.05
N THR A 55 -0.95 3.93 8.25
CA THR A 55 -0.37 3.66 6.93
C THR A 55 1.04 3.12 7.09
N MET A 56 1.34 1.92 6.60
CA MET A 56 2.72 1.43 6.55
C MET A 56 3.45 2.07 5.36
N ILE A 57 2.90 1.89 4.16
CA ILE A 57 3.47 2.40 2.92
C ILE A 57 2.47 3.34 2.25
N HIS A 58 2.95 4.47 1.72
CA HIS A 58 2.16 5.37 0.89
C HIS A 58 2.97 5.83 -0.32
N VAL A 59 2.49 5.47 -1.50
CA VAL A 59 3.07 5.84 -2.79
C VAL A 59 2.07 6.66 -3.60
N ASP A 60 2.54 7.73 -4.24
CA ASP A 60 1.81 8.42 -5.30
C ASP A 60 2.56 8.33 -6.63
N ILE A 61 1.84 8.35 -7.75
CA ILE A 61 2.44 8.60 -9.08
C ILE A 61 2.02 9.99 -9.56
N ARG A 62 2.99 10.89 -9.70
CA ARG A 62 2.77 12.29 -10.11
C ARG A 62 3.75 12.66 -11.22
N ASP A 63 3.24 13.26 -12.29
CA ASP A 63 4.03 13.66 -13.47
C ASP A 63 4.92 12.53 -14.03
N GLY A 64 4.39 11.30 -14.02
CA GLY A 64 5.13 10.12 -14.48
C GLY A 64 6.30 9.73 -13.60
N LYS A 65 6.31 10.11 -12.32
CA LYS A 65 7.32 9.72 -11.32
C LYS A 65 6.65 9.10 -10.10
N ILE A 66 7.37 8.20 -9.44
CA ILE A 66 6.95 7.55 -8.19
C ILE A 66 7.41 8.41 -7.01
N TRP A 67 6.50 8.70 -6.10
CA TRP A 67 6.73 9.46 -4.88
C TRP A 67 6.44 8.57 -3.68
N ILE A 68 7.46 8.26 -2.88
CA ILE A 68 7.31 7.55 -1.61
C ILE A 68 7.02 8.60 -0.54
N GLN A 69 5.77 8.64 -0.07
CA GLN A 69 5.33 9.53 1.00
C GLN A 69 5.64 8.95 2.38
N ARG A 70 5.60 7.61 2.48
CA ARG A 70 5.91 6.84 3.68
C ARG A 70 6.38 5.43 3.29
N ASP A 71 7.38 4.94 4.01
CA ASP A 71 7.85 3.55 4.06
C ASP A 71 8.34 3.28 5.49
#